data_AF-A0A2P2KDX3-F1
#
_entry.id   AF-A0A2P2KDX3-F1
#
_cell.length_a   1.000
_cell.length_b   1.000
_cell.length_c   1.000
_cell.angle_alpha   90.00
_cell.angle_beta   90.00
_cell.angle_gamma   90.00
#
_symmetry.space_group_name_H-M   'P 1'
#
loop_
_entity.id
_entity.type
_entity.pdbx_description
1 polymer ?
#
loop_
_entity_poly.entity_id
_entity_poly.type
_entity_poly.pdbx_seq_one_letter_code
_entity_poly.pdbx_strand_id
1 'polypeptide(L)'
;MTDNTQNEALVLADGTIGRLPDHLLVEIFIRVPVSEWAQVSCVKKQWANVFRGECLWQAALNRTYPLAGQARRWPGPIPRGLSKR
;
A
#
# COMPACT_ATOMS: atom_id res chain seq x y z
N MET A 1 -2.26 1.84 -39.91
CA MET A 1 -1.72 3.18 -39.55
C MET A 1 -2.27 3.62 -38.19
N THR A 2 -2.34 2.70 -37.22
CA THR A 2 -3.05 2.84 -35.92
C THR A 2 -2.12 2.66 -34.71
N ASP A 3 -0.88 2.21 -34.95
CA ASP A 3 -0.03 1.66 -33.90
C ASP A 3 0.78 2.77 -33.20
N ASN A 4 1.06 3.89 -33.89
CA ASN A 4 1.75 5.04 -33.31
C ASN A 4 0.93 5.77 -32.25
N THR A 5 -0.39 5.90 -32.46
CA THR A 5 -1.26 6.62 -31.53
C THR A 5 -1.42 5.90 -30.19
N GLN A 6 -1.42 4.55 -30.20
CA GLN A 6 -1.40 3.76 -28.97
C GLN A 6 -0.07 3.90 -28.22
N ASN A 7 1.06 3.90 -28.93
CA ASN A 7 2.37 4.09 -28.31
C ASN A 7 2.52 5.49 -27.69
N GLU A 8 2.01 6.54 -28.35
CA GLU A 8 1.99 7.89 -27.79
C GLU A 8 1.08 8.01 -26.57
N ALA A 9 -0.08 7.33 -26.58
CA ALA A 9 -0.99 7.27 -25.43
C ALA A 9 -0.37 6.51 -24.24
N LEU A 10 0.36 5.42 -24.48
CA LEU A 10 1.08 4.67 -23.46
C LEU A 10 2.21 5.52 -22.84
N VAL A 11 2.98 6.23 -23.67
CA VAL A 11 4.06 7.13 -23.21
C VAL A 11 3.51 8.33 -22.43
N LEU A 12 2.36 8.88 -22.84
CA LEU A 12 1.65 9.93 -22.09
C LEU A 12 1.10 9.40 -20.76
N ALA A 13 0.54 8.20 -20.74
CA ALA A 13 0.02 7.56 -19.52
C ALA A 13 1.14 7.25 -18.51
N ASP A 14 2.27 6.72 -18.98
CA ASP A 14 3.46 6.39 -18.20
C ASP A 14 4.04 7.60 -17.43
N GLY A 15 3.78 8.81 -17.94
CA GLY A 15 4.23 10.07 -17.34
C GLY A 15 3.33 10.64 -16.24
N THR A 16 2.06 10.25 -16.15
CA THR A 16 1.08 10.97 -15.29
C THR A 16 1.10 10.49 -13.85
N ILE A 17 0.88 9.19 -13.61
CA ILE A 17 0.85 8.62 -12.25
C ILE A 17 2.26 8.66 -11.65
N GLY A 18 3.28 8.34 -12.44
CA GLY A 18 4.67 8.30 -12.00
C GLY A 18 5.30 9.66 -11.68
N ARG A 19 4.57 10.79 -11.82
CA ARG A 19 5.01 12.14 -11.40
C ARG A 19 4.26 12.65 -10.17
N LEU A 20 3.30 11.88 -9.65
CA LEU A 20 2.57 12.27 -8.45
C LEU A 20 3.51 12.30 -7.23
N PRO A 21 3.30 13.24 -6.30
CA PRO A 21 3.92 13.19 -4.99
C PRO A 21 3.64 11.87 -4.26
N ASP A 22 4.60 11.40 -3.46
CA ASP A 22 4.52 10.10 -2.79
C ASP A 22 3.28 9.95 -1.90
N HIS A 23 2.81 11.02 -1.25
CA HIS A 23 1.59 10.96 -0.44
C HIS A 23 0.34 10.65 -1.26
N LEU A 24 0.26 11.12 -2.52
CA LEU A 24 -0.84 10.76 -3.43
C LEU A 24 -0.69 9.34 -3.95
N LEU A 25 0.54 8.89 -4.22
CA LEU A 25 0.80 7.50 -4.60
C LEU A 25 0.40 6.53 -3.49
N VAL A 26 0.75 6.83 -2.24
CA VAL A 26 0.31 6.06 -1.07
C VAL A 26 -1.22 5.97 -1.03
N GLU A 27 -1.91 7.09 -1.15
CA GLU A 27 -3.37 7.16 -1.08
C GLU A 27 -4.05 6.34 -2.21
N ILE A 28 -3.44 6.30 -3.40
CA ILE A 28 -3.88 5.44 -4.50
C ILE A 28 -3.59 3.96 -4.17
N PHE A 29 -2.37 3.62 -3.78
CA PHE A 29 -1.97 2.23 -3.53
C PHE A 29 -2.75 1.59 -2.39
N ILE A 30 -3.06 2.32 -1.31
CA ILE A 30 -3.88 1.78 -0.21
C ILE A 30 -5.35 1.54 -0.60
N ARG A 31 -5.82 2.03 -1.77
CA ARG A 31 -7.13 1.68 -2.35
C ARG A 31 -7.09 0.40 -3.18
N VAL A 32 -5.90 -0.02 -3.62
CA VAL A 32 -5.72 -1.26 -4.39
C VAL A 32 -5.77 -2.45 -3.43
N PRO A 33 -6.37 -3.60 -3.81
CA PRO A 33 -6.33 -4.81 -3.01
C PRO A 33 -4.89 -5.24 -2.67
N VAL A 34 -4.63 -5.65 -1.42
CA VAL A 34 -3.29 -6.05 -0.95
C VAL A 34 -2.69 -7.19 -1.79
N SER A 35 -3.54 -8.07 -2.34
CA SER A 35 -3.13 -9.16 -3.24
C SER A 35 -2.40 -8.68 -4.50
N GLU A 36 -2.63 -7.44 -4.93
CA GLU A 36 -2.03 -6.87 -6.14
C GLU A 36 -0.78 -6.03 -5.84
N TRP A 37 -0.49 -5.72 -4.58
CA TRP A 37 0.58 -4.79 -4.22
C TRP A 37 1.96 -5.24 -4.66
N ALA A 38 2.22 -6.55 -4.67
CA ALA A 38 3.46 -7.09 -5.20
C ALA A 38 3.65 -6.70 -6.68
N GLN A 39 2.60 -6.82 -7.50
CA GLN A 39 2.63 -6.45 -8.91
C GLN A 39 2.78 -4.94 -9.10
N VAL A 40 2.02 -4.14 -8.34
CA VAL A 40 2.10 -2.67 -8.37
C VAL A 40 3.53 -2.20 -8.02
N SER A 41 4.15 -2.80 -7.01
CA SER A 41 5.51 -2.43 -6.58
C SER A 41 6.56 -2.63 -7.68
N CYS A 42 6.33 -3.57 -8.60
CA CYS A 42 7.26 -3.91 -9.69
C CYS A 42 7.15 -2.97 -10.91
N VAL A 43 6.14 -2.10 -11.00
CA VAL A 43 5.90 -1.26 -12.18
C VAL A 43 6.97 -0.18 -12.37
N LYS A 44 7.45 0.42 -11.28
CA LYS A 44 8.45 1.51 -11.33
C LYS A 44 9.31 1.52 -10.08
N LYS A 45 10.60 1.84 -10.22
CA LYS A 45 11.54 1.94 -9.09
C LYS A 45 11.06 2.89 -7.99
N GLN A 46 10.45 4.02 -8.35
CA GLN A 46 9.86 4.95 -7.39
C GLN A 46 8.75 4.28 -6.57
N TRP A 47 7.88 3.48 -7.20
CA TRP A 47 6.78 2.82 -6.51
C TRP A 47 7.31 1.76 -5.55
N ALA A 48 8.31 0.97 -5.98
CA ALA A 48 9.02 0.05 -5.09
C ALA A 48 9.60 0.76 -3.85
N ASN A 49 10.14 1.97 -4.02
CA ASN A 49 10.62 2.77 -2.89
C ASN A 49 9.49 3.21 -1.95
N VAL A 50 8.32 3.58 -2.49
CA VAL A 50 7.13 3.90 -1.68
C VAL A 50 6.69 2.68 -0.86
N PHE A 51 6.64 1.48 -1.46
CA PHE A 51 6.31 0.23 -0.75
C PHE A 51 7.35 -0.19 0.30
N ARG A 52 8.60 0.27 0.20
CA ARG A 52 9.62 0.06 1.24
C ARG A 52 9.48 1.00 2.43
N GLY A 53 8.79 2.13 2.27
CA GLY A 53 8.59 3.12 3.33
C GLY A 53 7.50 2.72 4.31
N GLU A 54 7.68 3.05 5.59
CA GLU A 54 6.69 2.78 6.65
C GLU A 54 5.37 3.53 6.45
N CYS A 55 5.41 4.72 5.83
CA CYS A 55 4.24 5.57 5.64
C CYS A 55 3.09 4.85 4.92
N LEU A 56 3.39 4.03 3.91
CA LEU A 56 2.37 3.28 3.16
C LEU A 56 1.68 2.25 4.06
N TRP A 57 2.47 1.47 4.80
CA TRP A 57 1.95 0.43 5.69
C TRP A 57 1.16 1.03 6.85
N GLN A 58 1.62 2.13 7.43
CA GLN A 58 0.90 2.83 8.48
C GLN A 58 -0.44 3.38 7.96
N ALA A 59 -0.45 4.00 6.77
CA ALA A 59 -1.68 4.48 6.15
C ALA A 59 -2.66 3.34 5.86
N ALA A 60 -2.17 2.20 5.39
CA ALA A 60 -2.97 1.02 5.14
C ALA A 60 -3.59 0.43 6.40
N LEU A 61 -2.80 0.34 7.48
CA LEU A 61 -3.28 -0.14 8.78
C LEU A 61 -4.33 0.82 9.36
N ASN A 62 -4.08 2.12 9.32
CA ASN A 62 -5.02 3.13 9.81
C ASN A 62 -6.34 3.10 9.02
N ARG A 63 -6.28 2.86 7.71
CA ARG A 63 -7.45 2.75 6.85
C ARG A 63 -8.25 1.46 7.12
N THR A 64 -7.56 0.34 7.23
CA THR A 64 -8.18 -0.99 7.37
C THR A 64 -8.71 -1.22 8.78
N TYR A 65 -7.97 -0.72 9.78
CA TYR A 65 -8.26 -0.90 11.20
C TYR A 65 -8.21 0.45 11.92
N PRO A 66 -9.16 1.37 11.66
CA PRO A 66 -9.17 2.70 12.27
C PRO A 66 -9.24 2.66 13.81
N LEU A 67 -9.76 1.58 14.37
CA LEU A 67 -9.85 1.35 15.81
C LEU A 67 -8.64 0.62 16.40
N ALA A 68 -7.65 0.19 15.59
CA ALA A 68 -6.48 -0.53 16.10
C ALA A 68 -5.67 0.32 17.11
N GLY A 69 -5.62 1.64 16.92
CA GLY A 69 -5.01 2.56 17.88
C GLY A 69 -5.83 2.78 19.15
N GLN A 70 -7.11 2.41 19.15
CA GLN A 70 -8.00 2.46 20.32
C GLN A 70 -8.03 1.13 21.08
N ALA A 71 -7.45 0.06 20.51
CA ALA A 71 -7.31 -1.19 21.22
C ALA A 71 -6.49 -0.94 22.49
N ARG A 72 -7.03 -1.36 23.64
CA ARG A 72 -6.31 -1.29 24.91
C ARG A 72 -4.94 -1.93 24.72
N ARG A 73 -3.89 -1.26 25.22
CA ARG A 73 -2.53 -1.80 25.29
C ARG A 73 -2.62 -3.26 25.73
N TRP A 74 -1.94 -4.14 25.00
CA TRP A 74 -1.91 -5.57 25.29
C TRP A 74 -1.80 -5.79 26.80
N PRO A 75 -2.79 -6.44 27.46
CA PRO A 75 -2.93 -6.41 28.91
C PRO A 75 -1.82 -7.15 29.65
N GLY A 76 -0.92 -7.82 28.93
CA GLY A 76 0.18 -8.60 29.47
C GLY A 76 0.19 -10.02 28.89
N PRO A 77 1.24 -10.80 29.16
CA PRO A 77 1.37 -12.16 28.66
C PRO A 77 0.11 -13.00 28.96
N ILE A 78 -0.29 -13.84 28.00
CA ILE A 78 -1.43 -14.75 28.15
C ILE A 78 -1.17 -15.62 29.40
N PRO A 79 -2.04 -15.59 30.43
CA PRO A 79 -1.81 -16.35 31.64
C PRO A 79 -1.66 -17.84 31.32
N ARG A 80 -0.54 -18.44 31.71
CA ARG A 80 -0.22 -19.87 31.49
C ARG A 80 -1.04 -20.84 32.38
N GLY A 81 -2.24 -20.46 32.83
CA GLY A 81 -2.87 -21.06 34.02
C GLY A 81 -4.32 -21.54 33.93
N LEU A 82 -4.96 -21.57 32.75
CA LEU A 82 -6.36 -22.05 32.63
C LEU A 82 -6.51 -23.51 32.19
N SER A 83 -5.42 -24.24 32.00
CA SER A 83 -5.45 -25.70 31.88
C SER A 83 -5.45 -26.36 33.26
N LYS A 84 -6.53 -26.20 34.04
CA LYS A 84 -6.81 -27.15 35.12
C LYS A 84 -7.68 -28.26 34.52
N ARG A 85 -7.03 -29.37 34.19
CA ARG A 85 -7.70 -30.67 33.98
C ARG A 85 -8.17 -31.21 35.32
#